data_AF-A0A1F9GQD7-F1
#
_entry.id   AF-A0A1F9GQD7-F1
#
_cell.length_a   1.000
_cell.length_b   1.000
_cell.length_c   1.000
_cell.angle_alpha   90.00
_cell.angle_beta   90.00
_cell.angle_gamma   90.00
#
_symmetry.space_group_name_H-M   'P 1'
#
loop_
_entity.id
_entity.type
_entity.pdbx_description
1 polymer ?
#
loop_
_entity_poly.entity_id
_entity_poly.type
_entity_poly.pdbx_seq_one_letter_code
_entity_poly.pdbx_strand_id
1 'polypeptide(L)'
;MGAKVVSLGEYRLSKRQKLTKEMLYYMNKIQLLEELIKYYEEVKTDPYDIDLALWGEDLMDVISQRRLSKELHDLLEQYDAEGPLTPLKINKPLMS
;
A
#
# COMPACT_ATOMS: atom_id res chain seq x y z
N MET A 1 -29.68 -21.29 -24.36
CA MET A 1 -28.75 -21.21 -23.21
C MET A 1 -29.42 -20.37 -22.15
N GLY A 2 -29.84 -20.99 -21.03
CA GLY A 2 -30.54 -20.29 -19.96
C GLY A 2 -29.57 -19.48 -19.10
N ALA A 3 -29.93 -18.24 -18.79
CA ALA A 3 -29.17 -17.41 -17.87
C ALA A 3 -29.16 -18.07 -16.48
N LYS A 4 -27.97 -18.39 -15.97
CA LYS A 4 -27.78 -18.96 -14.63
C LYS A 4 -28.04 -17.86 -13.61
N VAL A 5 -29.12 -17.97 -12.85
CA VAL A 5 -29.41 -17.07 -11.72
C VAL A 5 -28.43 -17.43 -10.60
N VAL A 6 -27.56 -16.48 -10.25
CA VAL A 6 -26.58 -16.61 -9.17
C VAL A 6 -27.08 -15.78 -8.00
N SER A 7 -27.00 -16.29 -6.78
CA SER A 7 -27.42 -15.52 -5.60
C SER A 7 -26.52 -14.29 -5.41
N LEU A 8 -27.04 -13.19 -4.86
CA LEU A 8 -26.25 -11.99 -4.55
C LEU A 8 -25.02 -12.32 -3.68
N GLY A 9 -25.12 -13.31 -2.80
CA GLY A 9 -24.01 -13.81 -1.99
C GLY A 9 -22.93 -14.50 -2.82
N GLU A 10 -23.32 -15.40 -3.74
CA GLU A 10 -22.39 -16.06 -4.67
C GLU A 10 -21.80 -15.08 -5.69
N TYR A 11 -22.56 -14.08 -6.14
CA TYR A 11 -22.07 -13.01 -7.00
C TYR A 11 -20.98 -12.19 -6.29
N ARG A 12 -21.21 -11.81 -5.02
CA ARG A 12 -20.22 -11.09 -4.20
C ARG A 12 -18.98 -11.94 -3.90
N LEU A 13 -19.14 -13.24 -3.63
CA LEU A 13 -18.04 -14.19 -3.43
C LEU A 13 -17.22 -14.43 -4.71
N SER A 14 -17.85 -14.42 -5.87
CA SER A 14 -17.19 -14.65 -7.16
C SER A 14 -16.40 -13.44 -7.69
N LYS A 15 -16.75 -12.21 -7.27
CA LYS A 15 -16.13 -10.97 -7.76
C LYS A 15 -15.14 -10.30 -6.79
N ARG A 16 -15.16 -10.64 -5.51
CA ARG A 16 -14.22 -10.06 -4.52
C ARG A 16 -13.46 -11.17 -3.81
N GLN A 17 -12.44 -11.70 -4.46
CA GLN A 17 -11.26 -12.10 -3.68
C GLN A 17 -10.70 -10.80 -3.09
N LYS A 18 -11.20 -10.39 -1.91
CA LYS A 18 -10.66 -9.25 -1.17
C LYS A 18 -9.19 -9.58 -0.91
N LEU A 19 -8.31 -8.93 -1.65
CA LEU A 19 -6.88 -8.99 -1.41
C LEU A 19 -6.65 -8.56 0.03
N THR A 20 -6.14 -9.47 0.84
CA THR A 20 -5.78 -9.12 2.21
C THR A 20 -4.52 -8.25 2.18
N LYS A 21 -4.34 -7.43 3.21
CA LYS A 21 -3.11 -6.65 3.40
C LYS A 21 -1.84 -7.49 3.33
N GLU A 22 -1.89 -8.72 3.84
CA GLU A 22 -0.78 -9.68 3.75
C GLU A 22 -0.48 -10.06 2.30
N MET A 23 -1.49 -10.32 1.48
CA MET A 23 -1.29 -10.58 0.04
C MET A 23 -0.68 -9.37 -0.66
N LEU A 24 -1.15 -8.16 -0.35
CA LEU A 24 -0.54 -6.92 -0.86
C LEU A 24 0.92 -6.78 -0.42
N TYR A 25 1.26 -7.17 0.81
CA TYR A 25 2.63 -7.12 1.33
C TYR A 25 3.62 -8.04 0.60
N TYR A 26 3.14 -9.12 -0.03
CA TYR A 26 4.00 -10.03 -0.79
C TYR A 26 4.01 -9.80 -2.31
N MET A 27 3.15 -8.93 -2.84
CA MET A 27 3.15 -8.58 -4.27
C MET A 27 4.48 -7.97 -4.74
N ASN A 28 4.87 -8.18 -5.98
CA ASN A 28 6.00 -7.44 -6.54
C ASN A 28 5.59 -5.99 -6.89
N LYS A 29 6.57 -5.15 -7.25
CA LYS A 29 6.32 -3.72 -7.55
C LYS A 29 5.33 -3.51 -8.70
N ILE A 30 5.36 -4.36 -9.72
CA ILE A 30 4.48 -4.26 -10.89
C ILE A 30 3.04 -4.57 -10.46
N GLN A 31 2.85 -5.66 -9.72
CA GLN A 31 1.55 -6.05 -9.18
C GLN A 31 0.96 -4.96 -8.27
N LEU A 32 1.76 -4.37 -7.37
CA LEU A 32 1.28 -3.26 -6.53
C LEU A 32 0.88 -2.02 -7.35
N LEU A 33 1.59 -1.73 -8.44
CA LEU A 33 1.23 -0.63 -9.34
C LEU A 33 -0.08 -0.91 -10.08
N GLU A 34 -0.29 -2.15 -10.52
CA GLU A 34 -1.56 -2.57 -11.13
C GLU A 34 -2.73 -2.42 -10.15
N GLU A 35 -2.56 -2.82 -8.89
CA GLU A 35 -3.59 -2.62 -7.86
C GLU A 35 -3.86 -1.14 -7.57
N LEU A 36 -2.84 -0.28 -7.59
CA LEU A 36 -3.02 1.19 -7.46
C LEU A 36 -3.83 1.77 -8.61
N ILE A 37 -3.56 1.32 -9.84
CA ILE A 37 -4.29 1.77 -11.03
C ILE A 37 -5.76 1.32 -10.94
N LYS A 38 -6.01 0.06 -10.58
CA LYS A 38 -7.38 -0.47 -10.41
C LYS A 38 -8.13 0.31 -9.32
N TYR A 39 -7.51 0.53 -8.16
CA TYR A 39 -8.11 1.33 -7.09
C TYR A 39 -8.53 2.72 -7.59
N TYR A 40 -7.64 3.40 -8.32
CA TYR A 40 -7.93 4.71 -8.89
C TYR A 40 -9.10 4.71 -9.88
N GLU A 41 -9.20 3.68 -10.72
CA GLU A 41 -10.33 3.51 -11.65
C GLU A 41 -11.65 3.20 -10.94
N GLU A 42 -11.62 2.37 -9.89
CA GLU A 42 -12.82 2.04 -9.12
C GLU A 42 -13.31 3.24 -8.29
N VAL A 43 -12.42 4.00 -7.66
CA VAL A 43 -12.78 5.22 -6.90
C VAL A 43 -13.40 6.29 -7.80
N LYS A 44 -12.94 6.41 -9.06
CA LYS A 44 -13.60 7.31 -10.03
C LYS A 44 -15.04 6.92 -10.31
N THR A 45 -15.32 5.63 -10.28
CA THR A 45 -16.62 5.08 -10.62
C THR A 45 -17.58 5.18 -9.43
N ASP A 46 -17.12 4.84 -8.23
CA ASP A 46 -17.89 4.97 -6.99
C ASP A 46 -16.99 5.41 -5.81
N PRO A 47 -16.86 6.73 -5.57
CA PRO A 47 -15.97 7.25 -4.53
C PRO A 47 -16.48 7.05 -3.10
N TYR A 48 -17.72 6.59 -2.93
CA TYR A 48 -18.35 6.43 -1.61
C TYR A 48 -18.40 4.97 -1.15
N ASP A 49 -17.85 4.02 -1.93
CA ASP A 49 -17.75 2.63 -1.51
C ASP A 49 -16.72 2.48 -0.37
N ILE A 50 -17.21 2.10 0.81
CA ILE A 50 -16.41 1.87 2.02
C ILE A 50 -15.38 0.76 1.80
N ASP A 51 -15.72 -0.27 1.01
CA ASP A 51 -14.79 -1.35 0.74
C ASP A 51 -13.62 -0.89 -0.14
N LEU A 52 -13.84 0.07 -1.05
CA LEU A 52 -12.76 0.72 -1.81
C LEU A 52 -11.87 1.55 -0.89
N ALA A 53 -12.47 2.33 0.01
CA ALA A 53 -11.70 3.15 0.95
C ALA A 53 -10.77 2.29 1.83
N LEU A 54 -11.27 1.19 2.38
CA LEU A 54 -10.47 0.26 3.19
C LEU A 54 -9.36 -0.41 2.38
N TRP A 55 -9.65 -0.81 1.14
CA TRP A 55 -8.63 -1.37 0.25
C TRP A 55 -7.53 -0.34 -0.09
N GLY A 56 -7.91 0.91 -0.37
CA GLY A 56 -6.98 2.01 -0.61
C GLY A 56 -6.07 2.28 0.59
N GLU A 57 -6.62 2.25 1.80
CA GLU A 57 -5.86 2.38 3.05
C GLU A 57 -4.81 1.27 3.19
N ASP A 58 -5.23 0.00 3.03
CA ASP A 58 -4.32 -1.15 3.11
C ASP A 58 -3.20 -1.07 2.07
N LEU A 59 -3.53 -0.67 0.83
CA LEU A 59 -2.57 -0.54 -0.26
C LEU A 59 -1.53 0.56 0.02
N MET A 60 -1.98 1.72 0.50
CA MET A 60 -1.09 2.84 0.84
C MET A 60 -0.21 2.53 2.04
N ASP A 61 -0.72 1.81 3.03
CA ASP A 61 0.08 1.38 4.18
C ASP A 61 1.19 0.40 3.76
N VAL A 62 0.87 -0.61 2.94
CA VAL A 62 1.89 -1.54 2.41
C VAL A 62 2.98 -0.81 1.64
N ILE A 63 2.62 0.15 0.79
CA ILE A 63 3.59 0.95 0.02
C ILE A 63 4.49 1.76 0.95
N SER A 64 3.88 2.41 1.95
CA SER A 64 4.58 3.22 2.95
C SER A 64 5.57 2.38 3.77
N GLN A 65 5.14 1.21 4.25
CA GLN A 65 5.98 0.30 5.03
C GLN A 65 7.17 -0.23 4.22
N ARG A 66 6.95 -0.60 2.96
CA ARG A 66 8.05 -1.06 2.09
C ARG A 66 9.05 0.04 1.78
N ARG A 67 8.56 1.28 1.61
CA ARG A 67 9.44 2.45 1.45
C ARG A 67 10.27 2.68 2.70
N LEU A 68 9.65 2.69 3.88
CA LEU A 68 10.34 2.83 5.16
C LEU A 68 11.41 1.74 5.34
N SER A 69 11.06 0.50 5.03
CA SER A 69 11.99 -0.64 5.11
C SER A 69 13.20 -0.46 4.20
N LYS A 70 12.99 0.09 2.99
CA LYS A 70 14.08 0.44 2.09
C LYS A 70 14.94 1.58 2.66
N GLU A 71 14.34 2.66 3.15
CA GLU A 71 15.09 3.79 3.73
C GLU A 71 15.95 3.34 4.94
N LEU A 72 15.43 2.46 5.80
CA LEU A 72 16.19 1.87 6.91
C LEU A 72 17.35 0.98 6.43
N HIS A 73 17.14 0.22 5.36
CA HIS A 73 18.19 -0.60 4.77
C HIS A 73 19.28 0.27 4.15
N ASP A 74 18.92 1.30 3.38
CA ASP A 74 19.84 2.25 2.77
C ASP A 74 20.67 2.98 3.87
N LEU A 75 20.05 3.31 5.02
CA LEU A 75 20.75 3.89 6.18
C LEU A 75 21.71 2.91 6.86
N LEU A 76 21.35 1.63 6.96
CA LEU A 76 22.23 0.59 7.49
C LEU A 76 23.47 0.43 6.60
N GLU A 77 23.29 0.37 5.27
CA GLU A 77 24.41 0.29 4.34
C GLU A 77 25.34 1.51 4.44
N GLN A 78 24.78 2.71 4.60
CA GLN A 78 25.57 3.93 4.87
C GLN A 78 26.35 3.84 6.19
N TYR A 79 25.70 3.34 7.25
CA TYR A 79 26.34 3.15 8.55
C TYR A 79 27.48 2.14 8.48
N ASP A 80 27.30 1.03 7.76
CA ASP A 80 28.33 0.00 7.60
C ASP A 80 29.51 0.50 6.74
N ALA A 81 29.24 1.36 5.75
CA ALA A 81 30.26 1.91 4.86
C ALA A 81 31.05 3.08 5.50
N GLU A 82 30.37 3.98 6.22
CA GLU A 82 30.94 5.25 6.70
C GLU A 82 31.13 5.29 8.23
N GLY A 83 30.63 4.29 8.96
CA GLY A 83 30.55 4.29 10.41
C GLY A 83 29.39 5.15 10.94
N PRO A 84 29.21 5.23 12.27
CA PRO A 84 28.19 6.08 12.87
C PRO A 84 28.35 7.54 12.44
N LEU A 85 27.40 8.06 11.65
CA LEU A 85 27.26 9.49 11.45
C LEU A 85 27.09 10.15 12.81
N THR A 86 28.08 10.94 13.21
CA THR A 86 28.03 11.80 14.41
C THR A 86 26.68 12.52 14.47
N PRO A 87 26.05 12.62 15.66
CA PRO A 87 24.67 13.07 15.80
C PRO A 87 24.48 14.41 15.11
N LEU A 88 23.45 14.47 14.26
CA LEU A 88 22.91 15.70 13.69
C LEU A 88 22.87 16.74 14.80
N LYS A 89 23.71 17.78 14.68
CA LYS A 89 23.55 18.99 15.48
C LYS A 89 22.15 19.49 15.15
N ILE A 90 21.18 19.17 16.01
CA ILE A 90 19.89 19.80 16.07
C ILE A 90 20.22 21.27 16.30
N ASN A 91 20.29 22.04 15.21
CA ASN A 91 20.48 23.47 15.28
C ASN A 91 19.34 23.99 16.13
N LYS A 92 19.70 24.50 17.32
CA LYS A 92 18.81 25.22 18.22
C LYS A 92 17.97 26.21 17.41
N PRO A 93 16.69 26.40 17.73
CA PRO A 93 15.93 27.48 17.12
C PRO A 93 16.63 28.81 17.42
N LEU A 94 16.91 29.59 16.39
CA LEU A 94 17.28 30.99 16.54
C LEU A 94 16.07 31.72 17.15
N MET A 95 16.10 31.91 18.46
CA MET A 95 15.40 33.02 19.09
C MET A 95 16.35 34.21 19.12
N SER A 96 16.03 35.21 18.32
CA SER A 96 16.32 36.63 18.58
C SER A 96 15.42 37.47 17.68
#